data_AF-A0A0M8X4S0-F1
#
_entry.id   AF-A0A0M8X4S0-F1
#
_cell.length_a   1.000
_cell.length_b   1.000
_cell.length_c   1.000
_cell.angle_alpha   90.00
_cell.angle_beta   90.00
_cell.angle_gamma   90.00
#
_symmetry.space_group_name_H-M   'P 1'
#
loop_
_entity.id
_entity.type
_entity.pdbx_description
1 polymer ?
#
loop_
_entity_poly.entity_id
_entity_poly.type
_entity_poly.pdbx_seq_one_letter_code
_entity_poly.pdbx_strand_id
1 'polypeptide(L)'
;MVMFLFLVVALAVVVGAVTLAVVGGGESSPLPEAAPERLRDPLPPDRPVDRADVESLRFPLAARGYRMADVDDALSRLGAELAERDARIADLESALAGARSSAAHGPAPAGENHVSMDKPKREDRP
;
A
#
# COMPACT_ATOMS: atom_id res chain seq x y z
N MET A 1 -29.08 -60.12 -4.31
CA MET A 1 -27.85 -59.88 -3.51
C MET A 1 -26.73 -59.29 -4.37
N VAL A 2 -26.23 -60.01 -5.39
CA VAL A 2 -25.07 -59.61 -6.21
C VAL A 2 -25.29 -58.30 -6.97
N MET A 3 -26.48 -58.09 -7.54
CA MET A 3 -26.83 -56.85 -8.26
C MET A 3 -26.86 -55.61 -7.35
N PHE A 4 -27.26 -55.77 -6.09
CA PHE A 4 -27.25 -54.70 -5.10
C PHE A 4 -25.81 -54.33 -4.71
N LEU A 5 -24.96 -55.33 -4.48
CA LEU A 5 -23.53 -55.09 -4.24
C LEU A 5 -22.88 -54.38 -5.43
N PHE A 6 -23.24 -54.74 -6.66
CA PHE A 6 -22.75 -54.06 -7.86
C PHE A 6 -23.15 -52.58 -7.89
N LEU A 7 -24.39 -52.26 -7.52
CA LEU A 7 -24.87 -50.89 -7.44
C LEU A 7 -24.15 -50.08 -6.34
N VAL A 8 -23.91 -50.70 -5.17
CA VAL A 8 -23.17 -50.07 -4.07
C VAL A 8 -21.71 -49.83 -4.46
N VAL A 9 -21.06 -50.79 -5.12
CA VAL A 9 -19.68 -50.63 -5.61
C VAL A 9 -19.62 -49.57 -6.70
N ALA A 10 -20.55 -49.57 -7.65
CA ALA A 10 -20.63 -48.53 -8.68
C ALA A 10 -20.82 -47.14 -8.06
N LEU A 11 -21.71 -47.00 -7.07
CA LEU A 11 -21.89 -45.75 -6.34
C LEU A 11 -20.62 -45.34 -5.59
N ALA A 12 -19.95 -46.26 -4.90
CA ALA A 12 -18.71 -45.99 -4.19
C ALA A 12 -17.59 -45.55 -5.15
N VAL A 13 -17.51 -46.14 -6.34
CA VAL A 13 -16.57 -45.75 -7.39
C VAL A 13 -16.89 -44.35 -7.93
N VAL A 14 -18.16 -44.05 -8.18
CA VAL A 14 -18.58 -42.71 -8.65
C VAL A 14 -18.29 -41.65 -7.59
N VAL A 15 -18.68 -41.89 -6.34
CA VAL A 15 -18.40 -40.99 -5.21
C VAL A 15 -16.89 -40.85 -5.02
N GLY A 16 -16.14 -41.95 -5.05
CA GLY A 16 -14.68 -41.95 -4.98
C GLY A 16 -14.06 -41.11 -6.08
N ALA A 17 -14.47 -41.29 -7.33
CA ALA A 17 -13.97 -40.51 -8.46
C ALA A 17 -14.33 -39.02 -8.36
N VAL A 18 -15.55 -38.68 -7.95
CA VAL A 18 -16.00 -37.29 -7.78
C VAL A 18 -15.24 -36.62 -6.63
N THR A 19 -15.11 -37.30 -5.48
CA THR A 19 -14.35 -36.78 -4.35
C THR A 19 -12.87 -36.60 -4.70
N LEU A 20 -12.26 -37.55 -5.42
CA LEU A 20 -10.87 -37.43 -5.89
C LEU A 20 -10.72 -36.33 -6.95
N ALA A 21 -11.72 -36.08 -7.79
CA ALA A 21 -11.69 -34.96 -8.75
C ALA A 21 -11.83 -33.60 -8.06
N VAL A 22 -12.65 -33.51 -7.01
CA VAL A 22 -12.87 -32.28 -6.23
C VAL A 22 -11.72 -32.00 -5.27
N VAL A 23 -11.15 -33.04 -4.65
CA VAL A 23 -10.07 -32.94 -3.64
C VAL A 23 -8.69 -33.07 -4.27
N GLY A 24 -8.53 -33.94 -5.27
CA GLY A 24 -7.28 -34.27 -5.93
C GLY A 24 -6.96 -33.42 -7.17
N GLY A 25 -7.70 -32.35 -7.43
CA GLY A 25 -7.38 -31.35 -8.46
C GLY A 25 -6.06 -30.57 -8.25
N GLY A 26 -5.17 -31.04 -7.36
CA GLY A 26 -3.91 -30.38 -7.03
C GLY A 26 -2.63 -31.23 -7.06
N GLU A 27 -2.68 -32.55 -7.27
CA GLU A 27 -1.44 -33.36 -7.05
C GLU A 27 -1.13 -34.47 -8.06
N SER A 28 -1.86 -34.62 -9.17
CA SER A 28 -1.43 -35.55 -10.23
C SER A 28 -1.92 -35.15 -11.62
N SER A 29 -1.22 -34.19 -12.23
CA SER A 29 -1.29 -34.00 -13.68
C SER A 29 0.09 -33.66 -14.26
N PRO A 30 0.60 -34.40 -15.26
CA PRO A 30 1.74 -33.98 -16.07
C PRO A 30 1.33 -32.95 -17.14
N LEU A 31 0.37 -32.09 -16.83
CA LEU A 31 -0.08 -30.98 -17.68
C LEU A 31 0.43 -29.67 -17.06
N PRO A 32 0.84 -28.70 -17.90
CA PRO A 32 1.57 -27.52 -17.45
C PRO A 32 0.76 -26.77 -16.40
N GLU A 33 1.44 -26.42 -15.30
CA GLU A 33 1.03 -25.51 -14.24
C GLU A 33 -0.06 -24.56 -14.73
N ALA A 34 -1.31 -24.76 -14.29
CA ALA A 34 -2.37 -23.80 -14.53
C ALA A 34 -1.83 -22.45 -14.05
N ALA A 35 -1.62 -21.52 -14.99
CA ALA A 35 -0.95 -20.26 -14.68
C ALA A 35 -1.63 -19.67 -13.43
N PRO A 36 -0.86 -19.40 -12.35
CA PRO A 36 -1.46 -18.99 -11.09
C PRO A 36 -2.36 -17.80 -11.39
N GLU A 37 -3.62 -17.88 -10.96
CA GLU A 37 -4.53 -16.75 -11.06
C GLU A 37 -3.80 -15.55 -10.47
N ARG A 38 -3.48 -14.58 -11.32
CA ARG A 38 -2.73 -13.40 -10.91
C ARG A 38 -3.70 -12.48 -10.17
N LEU A 39 -3.15 -11.66 -9.26
CA LEU A 39 -3.90 -10.57 -8.64
C LEU A 39 -4.67 -9.81 -9.73
N ARG A 40 -5.99 -9.68 -9.54
CA ARG A 40 -6.84 -8.92 -10.47
C ARG A 40 -6.46 -7.44 -10.52
N ASP A 41 -5.95 -6.93 -9.41
CA ASP A 41 -5.43 -5.57 -9.29
C ASP A 41 -4.11 -5.62 -8.51
N PRO A 42 -2.96 -5.71 -9.20
CA PRO A 42 -1.67 -5.78 -8.55
C PRO A 42 -1.30 -4.42 -7.95
N LEU A 43 -0.51 -4.45 -6.88
CA LEU A 43 0.04 -3.24 -6.27
C LEU A 43 0.85 -2.44 -7.30
N PRO A 44 0.81 -1.10 -7.23
CA PRO A 44 1.51 -0.25 -8.19
C PRO A 44 3.03 -0.52 -8.14
N PRO A 45 3.68 -0.79 -9.29
CA PRO A 45 5.12 -1.06 -9.31
C PRO A 45 5.97 0.21 -9.27
N ASP A 46 5.42 1.34 -9.72
CA ASP A 46 6.17 2.56 -10.00
C ASP A 46 6.06 3.62 -8.89
N ARG A 47 5.22 3.39 -7.88
CA ARG A 47 5.01 4.29 -6.75
C ARG A 47 4.93 3.51 -5.43
N PRO A 48 5.20 4.16 -4.28
CA PRO A 48 4.90 3.58 -2.99
C PRO A 48 3.42 3.18 -2.90
N VAL A 49 3.19 2.04 -2.24
CA VAL A 49 1.86 1.53 -1.92
C VAL A 49 1.23 2.44 -0.89
N ASP A 50 -0.03 2.81 -1.10
CA ASP A 50 -0.83 3.54 -0.14
C ASP A 50 -1.90 2.63 0.52
N ARG A 51 -2.64 3.19 1.47
CA ARG A 51 -3.73 2.46 2.15
C ARG A 51 -4.84 2.01 1.19
N ALA A 52 -5.19 2.82 0.19
CA ALA A 52 -6.27 2.50 -0.74
C ALA A 52 -5.90 1.33 -1.65
N ASP A 53 -4.62 1.23 -2.05
CA ASP A 53 -4.08 0.11 -2.80
C ASP A 53 -4.18 -1.21 -2.02
N VAL A 54 -3.99 -1.17 -0.70
CA VAL A 54 -4.15 -2.35 0.18
C VAL A 54 -5.62 -2.75 0.31
N GLU A 55 -6.52 -1.77 0.44
CA GLU A 55 -7.97 -2.01 0.56
C GLU A 55 -8.60 -2.55 -0.74
N SER A 56 -8.05 -2.17 -1.90
CA SER A 56 -8.48 -2.67 -3.23
C SER A 56 -7.90 -4.04 -3.58
N LEU A 57 -6.89 -4.51 -2.86
CA LEU A 57 -6.17 -5.76 -3.14
C LEU A 57 -7.10 -6.98 -3.09
N ARG A 58 -7.02 -7.86 -4.09
CA ARG A 58 -7.83 -9.10 -4.14
C ARG A 58 -6.95 -10.32 -4.42
N PHE A 59 -6.87 -11.19 -3.42
CA PHE A 59 -6.14 -12.44 -3.51
C PHE A 59 -6.99 -13.53 -4.19
N PRO A 60 -6.42 -14.28 -5.14
CA PRO A 60 -7.07 -15.46 -5.71
C PRO A 60 -7.16 -16.59 -4.67
N LEU A 61 -8.13 -17.47 -4.85
CA LEU A 61 -8.35 -18.61 -3.96
C LEU A 61 -7.42 -19.77 -4.34
N ALA A 62 -6.86 -20.43 -3.34
CA ALA A 62 -6.02 -21.62 -3.51
C ALA A 62 -6.57 -22.79 -2.68
N ALA A 63 -6.36 -24.03 -3.13
CA ALA A 63 -6.80 -25.25 -2.44
C ALA A 63 -6.26 -25.36 -1.00
N ARG A 64 -5.11 -24.73 -0.74
CA ARG A 64 -4.57 -24.48 0.60
C ARG A 64 -4.15 -23.02 0.68
N GLY A 65 -4.59 -22.33 1.73
CA GLY A 65 -4.29 -20.92 1.95
C GLY A 65 -4.41 -20.52 3.41
N TYR A 66 -3.96 -19.30 3.71
CA TYR A 66 -4.23 -18.68 5.00
C TYR A 66 -5.73 -18.41 5.15
N ARG A 67 -6.20 -18.31 6.39
CA ARG A 67 -7.58 -17.91 6.65
C ARG A 67 -7.76 -16.45 6.24
N MET A 68 -8.76 -16.20 5.39
CA MET A 68 -9.02 -14.84 4.89
C MET A 68 -9.26 -13.85 6.02
N ALA A 69 -9.99 -14.21 7.08
CA ALA A 69 -10.20 -13.31 8.22
C ALA A 69 -8.88 -12.88 8.89
N ASP A 70 -7.94 -13.80 9.13
CA ASP A 70 -6.65 -13.49 9.76
C ASP A 70 -5.78 -12.61 8.83
N VAL A 71 -5.86 -12.86 7.52
CA VAL A 71 -5.16 -12.06 6.49
C VAL A 71 -5.77 -10.65 6.41
N ASP A 72 -7.10 -10.54 6.35
CA ASP A 72 -7.82 -9.28 6.25
C ASP A 72 -7.61 -8.42 7.50
N ASP A 73 -7.59 -9.02 8.69
CA ASP A 73 -7.29 -8.33 9.94
C ASP A 73 -5.84 -7.80 9.94
N ALA A 74 -4.88 -8.60 9.50
CA ALA A 74 -3.48 -8.20 9.39
C ALA A 74 -3.30 -7.06 8.36
N LEU A 75 -3.92 -7.16 7.19
CA LEU A 75 -3.87 -6.13 6.16
C LEU A 75 -4.56 -4.84 6.59
N SER A 76 -5.68 -4.93 7.31
CA SER A 76 -6.38 -3.76 7.86
C SER A 76 -5.51 -3.01 8.85
N ARG A 77 -4.80 -3.73 9.73
CA ARG A 77 -3.86 -3.13 10.68
C ARG A 77 -2.67 -2.49 9.96
N LEU A 78 -2.08 -3.19 8.98
CA LEU A 78 -0.95 -2.67 8.21
C LEU A 78 -1.34 -1.44 7.38
N GLY A 79 -2.54 -1.43 6.79
CA GLY A 79 -3.07 -0.27 6.06
C GLY A 79 -3.28 0.95 6.97
N ALA A 80 -3.69 0.74 8.22
CA ALA A 80 -3.78 1.83 9.20
C ALA A 80 -2.40 2.38 9.58
N GLU A 81 -1.41 1.52 9.84
CA GLU A 81 -0.03 1.95 10.12
C GLU A 81 0.61 2.67 8.93
N LEU A 82 0.32 2.23 7.71
CA LEU A 82 0.79 2.87 6.48
C LEU A 82 0.23 4.29 6.37
N ALA A 83 -1.08 4.47 6.58
CA ALA A 83 -1.69 5.80 6.54
C ALA A 83 -1.12 6.74 7.62
N GLU A 84 -0.81 6.24 8.82
CA GLU A 84 -0.16 7.04 9.85
C GLU A 84 1.26 7.46 9.45
N ARG A 85 2.03 6.55 8.85
CA ARG A 85 3.37 6.85 8.34
C ARG A 85 3.33 7.87 7.22
N ASP A 86 2.41 7.73 6.28
CA ASP A 86 2.27 8.64 5.13
C ASP A 86 1.86 10.05 5.60
N ALA A 87 0.94 10.15 6.56
CA ALA A 87 0.58 11.43 7.17
C ALA A 87 1.80 12.10 7.83
N ARG A 88 2.58 11.33 8.59
CA ARG A 88 3.79 11.84 9.23
C ARG A 88 4.85 12.28 8.22
N ILE A 89 4.99 11.57 7.11
CA ILE A 89 5.91 11.96 6.03
C ILE A 89 5.45 13.28 5.41
N ALA A 90 4.16 13.41 5.09
CA ALA A 90 3.59 14.64 4.52
C ALA A 90 3.81 15.86 5.43
N ASP A 91 3.64 15.70 6.75
CA ASP A 91 3.90 16.76 7.72
C ASP A 91 5.37 17.19 7.74
N LEU A 92 6.29 16.22 7.73
CA LEU A 92 7.74 16.47 7.71
C LEU A 92 8.17 17.16 6.41
N GLU A 93 7.65 16.71 5.27
CA GLU A 93 7.93 17.31 3.96
C GLU A 93 7.42 18.75 3.88
N SER A 94 6.21 19.02 4.42
CA SER A 94 5.63 20.36 4.50
C SER A 94 6.48 21.29 5.39
N ALA A 95 6.90 20.82 6.56
CA ALA A 95 7.77 21.59 7.45
C ALA A 95 9.12 21.92 6.79
N LEU A 96 9.69 20.96 6.06
CA LEU A 96 10.95 21.12 5.35
C LEU A 96 10.82 22.06 4.14
N ALA A 97 9.70 22.02 3.41
CA ALA A 97 9.38 22.97 2.34
C ALA A 97 9.19 24.39 2.88
N GLY A 98 8.52 24.55 4.03
CA GLY A 98 8.37 25.82 4.74
C GLY A 98 9.72 26.41 5.15
N ALA A 99 10.59 25.61 5.77
CA ALA A 99 11.92 26.04 6.19
C ALA A 99 12.80 26.49 5.00
N ARG A 100 12.76 25.75 3.88
CA ARG A 100 13.47 26.14 2.64
C ARG A 100 12.95 27.47 2.08
N SER A 101 11.64 27.68 2.13
CA SER A 101 11.02 28.92 1.65
C SER A 101 11.42 30.11 2.53
N SER A 102 11.45 29.94 3.85
CA SER A 102 11.92 30.98 4.79
C SER A 102 13.41 31.32 4.59
N ALA A 103 14.25 30.31 4.33
CA ALA A 103 15.66 30.53 4.05
C ALA A 103 15.89 31.27 2.71
N ALA A 104 15.08 30.97 1.69
CA ALA A 104 15.14 31.65 0.39
C ALA A 104 14.63 33.11 0.45
N HIS A 105 13.72 33.43 1.37
CA HIS A 105 13.21 34.78 1.62
C HIS A 105 13.98 35.51 2.75
N GLY A 106 15.28 35.21 2.90
CA GLY A 106 16.17 35.86 3.88
C GLY A 106 16.05 37.39 3.87
N PRO A 107 16.33 38.05 5.02
CA PRO A 107 15.88 39.40 5.31
C PRO A 107 16.27 40.37 4.19
N ALA A 108 15.27 41.01 3.58
CA ALA A 108 15.51 42.16 2.72
C ALA A 108 16.46 43.12 3.47
N PRO A 109 17.50 43.68 2.82
CA PRO A 109 18.43 44.57 3.50
C PRO A 109 17.60 45.69 4.12
N ALA A 110 17.57 45.70 5.45
CA ALA A 110 16.89 46.72 6.23
C ALA A 110 17.40 48.05 5.71
N GLY A 111 16.49 48.82 5.11
CA GLY A 111 16.79 50.12 4.51
C GLY A 111 17.63 50.91 5.49
N GLU A 112 18.78 51.36 5.00
CA GLU A 112 19.65 52.29 5.69
C GLU A 112 18.79 53.49 6.11
N ASN A 113 18.50 53.57 7.41
CA ASN A 113 17.99 54.79 8.02
C ASN A 113 19.09 55.84 7.87
N HIS A 114 19.10 56.52 6.73
CA HIS A 114 19.85 57.74 6.48
C HIS A 114 19.26 58.82 7.39
N VAL A 115 19.64 58.78 8.67
CA VAL A 115 19.49 59.93 9.57
C VAL A 115 20.42 61.00 9.01
N SER A 116 19.84 61.84 8.16
CA SER A 116 20.47 63.05 7.66
C SER A 116 20.82 63.92 8.86
N MET A 117 22.09 63.86 9.26
CA MET A 117 22.66 64.81 10.21
C MET A 117 22.73 66.15 9.49
N ASP A 118 21.66 66.93 9.60
CA ASP A 118 21.71 68.37 9.36
C ASP A 118 22.65 68.97 10.41
N LYS A 119 23.89 69.23 10.01
CA LYS A 119 24.85 69.98 10.83
C LYS A 119 24.47 71.46 10.74
N PRO A 120 24.07 72.13 11.83
CA PRO A 120 23.86 73.57 11.79
C PRO A 120 25.21 74.25 11.56
N LYS A 121 25.28 74.98 10.45
CA LYS A 121 26.40 75.84 10.06
C LYS A 121 26.65 76.84 11.19
N ARG A 122 27.78 76.70 11.89
CA ARG A 122 28.30 77.75 12.77
C ARG A 122 28.64 78.95 11.90
N GLU A 123 27.77 79.95 11.93
CA GLU A 123 28.04 81.25 11.33
C GLU A 123 28.76 82.09 12.38
N ASP A 124 30.10 81.98 12.36
CA ASP A 124 31.00 82.93 13.00
C ASP A 124 31.00 84.23 12.19
N ARG A 125 30.67 85.36 12.84
CA ARG A 125 31.37 86.66 12.72
C ARG A 125 30.56 87.82 13.30
N PRO A 126 31.20 88.99 13.54
CA PRO A 126 32.40 89.29 14.32
C PRO A 126 32.10 90.24 15.51
#